data_AF-A0A1R4F4N4-F1
#
_entry.id   AF-A0A1R4F4N4-F1
#
_cell.length_a   1.000
_cell.length_b   1.000
_cell.length_c   1.000
_cell.angle_alpha   90.00
_cell.angle_beta   90.00
_cell.angle_gamma   90.00
#
_symmetry.space_group_name_H-M   'P 1'
#
loop_
_entity.id
_entity.type
_entity.pdbx_description
1 polymer ?
#
loop_
_entity_poly.entity_id
_entity_poly.type
_entity_poly.pdbx_seq_one_letter_code
_entity_poly.pdbx_strand_id
1 'polypeptide(L)'
;MTQSTLSRQISGASTLDAGLVIKVARAYGLNVLEALVASGFVTEEEAGAPGVASALERATDTELAREILRRAEESERMREPVSTLADGPEGEVIEADERFSSTSRALPELGYVAGTDDSEEELDRE
;
A
#
# COMPACT_ATOMS: atom_id res chain seq x y z
N MET A 1 19.95 7.49 39.00
CA MET A 1 18.57 8.01 39.16
C MET A 1 18.17 7.81 40.61
N THR A 2 17.78 8.87 41.31
CA THR A 2 17.53 8.86 42.76
C THR A 2 16.07 8.48 43.07
N GLN A 3 15.87 7.78 44.20
CA GLN A 3 14.57 7.24 44.66
C GLN A 3 13.46 8.32 44.74
N SER A 4 13.83 9.57 44.98
CA SER A 4 12.91 10.70 45.13
C SER A 4 12.24 11.19 43.83
N THR A 5 12.85 10.97 42.66
CA THR A 5 12.24 11.34 41.37
C THR A 5 11.15 10.35 40.99
N LEU A 6 11.41 9.06 41.21
CA LEU A 6 10.51 7.96 40.89
C LEU A 6 9.23 8.01 41.75
N SER A 7 9.37 8.32 43.05
CA SER A 7 8.22 8.53 43.94
C SER A 7 7.32 9.67 43.48
N ARG A 8 7.87 10.76 42.93
CA ARG A 8 7.09 11.91 42.45
C ARG A 8 6.32 11.63 41.16
N GLN A 9 6.86 10.77 40.30
CA GLN A 9 6.19 10.33 39.07
C GLN A 9 5.03 9.37 39.35
N ILE A 10 5.19 8.50 40.35
CA ILE A 10 4.12 7.60 40.83
C ILE A 10 3.00 8.37 41.55
N SER A 11 3.33 9.41 42.32
CA SER A 11 2.33 10.22 43.05
C SER A 11 1.53 11.19 42.16
N GLY A 12 1.66 11.12 40.83
CA GLY A 12 0.91 11.97 39.88
C GLY A 12 1.32 13.46 39.89
N ALA A 13 2.40 13.81 40.60
CA ALA A 13 2.87 15.19 40.73
C ALA A 13 3.86 15.61 39.61
N SER A 14 4.23 14.68 38.74
CA SER A 14 5.10 14.93 37.59
C SER A 14 4.66 14.07 36.42
N THR A 15 4.88 14.57 35.21
CA THR A 15 4.65 13.83 33.98
C THR A 15 5.45 12.53 34.04
N LEU A 16 4.77 11.40 33.84
CA LEU A 16 5.41 10.12 33.64
C LEU A 16 6.37 10.27 32.44
N ASP A 17 7.55 9.66 32.51
CA ASP A 17 8.51 9.66 31.39
C ASP A 17 8.40 8.33 30.65
N ALA A 18 8.16 8.37 29.33
CA ALA A 18 8.11 7.17 28.49
C ALA A 18 9.43 6.37 28.57
N GLY A 19 10.57 7.07 28.70
CA GLY A 19 11.87 6.45 28.86
C GLY A 19 11.98 5.61 30.15
N LEU A 20 11.31 6.01 31.23
CA LEU A 20 11.23 5.24 32.47
C LEU A 20 10.35 4.00 32.29
N VAL A 21 9.20 4.12 31.63
CA VAL A 21 8.30 2.99 31.36
C VAL A 21 9.02 1.91 30.56
N ILE A 22 9.75 2.28 29.51
CA ILE A 22 10.54 1.33 28.70
C ILE A 22 11.60 0.62 29.54
N LYS A 23 12.31 1.35 30.41
CA LYS A 23 13.33 0.77 31.30
C LYS A 23 12.73 -0.23 32.28
N VAL A 24 11.60 0.12 32.89
CA VAL A 24 10.87 -0.76 33.81
C VAL A 24 10.38 -2.00 33.06
N ALA A 25 9.72 -1.84 31.91
CA ALA A 25 9.23 -2.97 31.12
C ALA A 25 10.35 -3.95 30.76
N ARG A 26 11.50 -3.45 30.27
CA ARG A 26 12.66 -4.30 29.96
C ARG A 26 13.27 -4.98 31.19
N ALA A 27 13.37 -4.27 32.32
CA ALA A 27 13.94 -4.82 33.54
C ALA A 27 13.10 -5.97 34.13
N TYR A 28 11.78 -5.91 33.94
CA TYR A 28 10.83 -6.94 34.41
C TYR A 28 10.39 -7.92 33.33
N GLY A 29 10.96 -7.85 32.12
CA GLY A 29 10.60 -8.75 31.01
C GLY A 29 9.17 -8.59 30.50
N LEU A 30 8.55 -7.42 30.71
CA LEU A 30 7.22 -7.10 30.22
C LEU A 30 7.28 -6.66 28.75
N ASN A 31 6.17 -6.85 28.03
CA ASN A 31 6.00 -6.31 26.69
C ASN A 31 6.04 -4.76 26.76
N VAL A 32 7.01 -4.17 26.07
CA VAL A 32 7.24 -2.71 26.08
C VAL A 32 6.07 -1.95 25.48
N LEU A 33 5.44 -2.47 24.41
CA LEU A 33 4.32 -1.82 23.76
C LEU A 33 3.08 -1.83 24.65
N GLU A 34 2.77 -2.97 25.27
CA GLU A 34 1.68 -3.07 26.25
C GLU A 34 1.89 -2.14 27.45
N ALA A 35 3.13 -2.01 27.94
CA ALA A 35 3.45 -1.09 29.02
C ALA A 35 3.26 0.39 28.62
N LEU A 36 3.58 0.76 27.38
CA LEU A 36 3.34 2.10 26.83
C LEU A 36 1.85 2.40 26.63
N VAL A 37 1.06 1.38 26.26
CA VAL A 37 -0.40 1.48 26.19
C VAL A 37 -1.00 1.67 27.57
N ALA A 38 -0.63 0.81 28.54
CA ALA A 38 -1.12 0.87 29.91
C ALA A 38 -0.76 2.18 30.64
N SER A 39 0.31 2.85 30.22
CA SER A 39 0.73 4.14 30.76
C SER A 39 0.17 5.35 30.00
N GLY A 40 -0.62 5.13 28.94
CA GLY A 40 -1.30 6.17 28.18
C GLY A 40 -0.40 6.96 27.24
N PHE A 41 0.81 6.49 26.95
CA PHE A 41 1.68 7.11 25.93
C PHE A 41 1.30 6.72 24.50
N VAL A 42 0.66 5.56 24.35
CA VAL A 42 0.19 5.01 23.08
C VAL A 42 -1.22 4.48 23.32
N THR A 43 -2.11 4.64 22.35
CA THR A 43 -3.45 4.05 22.41
C THR A 43 -3.43 2.60 21.92
N GLU A 44 -4.44 1.80 22.28
CA GLU A 44 -4.58 0.44 21.74
C GLU A 44 -4.66 0.42 20.21
N GLU A 45 -5.30 1.43 19.63
CA GLU A 45 -5.40 1.60 18.17
C GLU A 45 -4.03 1.85 17.53
N GLU A 46 -3.23 2.76 18.09
CA GLU A 46 -1.86 3.05 17.60
C GLU A 46 -0.92 1.85 17.76
N ALA A 47 -1.07 1.08 18.84
CA ALA A 47 -0.26 -0.12 19.08
C ALA A 47 -0.64 -1.28 18.15
N GLY A 48 -1.91 -1.39 17.78
CA GLY A 48 -2.43 -2.42 16.89
C GLY A 48 -2.30 -2.09 15.40
N ALA A 49 -2.10 -0.82 15.03
CA ALA A 49 -2.00 -0.39 13.65
C ALA A 49 -0.60 -0.70 13.07
N PRO A 50 -0.46 -1.65 12.12
CA PRO A 50 0.79 -1.78 11.40
C PRO A 50 1.05 -0.50 10.60
N GLY A 51 2.28 0.01 10.65
CA GLY A 51 2.68 1.12 9.79
C GLY A 51 2.42 0.81 8.32
N VAL A 52 1.96 1.82 7.55
CA VAL A 52 1.51 1.65 6.16
C VAL A 52 2.51 0.86 5.31
N ALA A 53 3.81 1.16 5.42
CA ALA A 53 4.85 0.44 4.69
C ALA A 53 4.87 -1.06 5.02
N SER A 54 4.85 -1.42 6.30
CA SER A 54 4.81 -2.83 6.73
C SER A 54 3.49 -3.52 6.37
N ALA A 55 2.37 -2.78 6.39
CA ALA A 55 1.08 -3.31 5.97
C ALA A 55 1.07 -3.65 4.47
N LEU A 56 1.64 -2.78 3.62
CA LEU A 56 1.78 -3.02 2.18
C LEU A 56 2.74 -4.18 1.87
N GLU A 57 3.87 -4.28 2.56
CA GLU A 57 4.83 -5.37 2.39
C GLU A 57 4.25 -6.76 2.75
N ARG A 58 3.33 -6.80 3.72
CA ARG A 58 2.71 -8.05 4.19
C ARG A 58 1.38 -8.37 3.51
N ALA A 59 0.83 -7.44 2.74
CA ALA A 59 -0.42 -7.66 2.02
C ALA A 59 -0.22 -8.69 0.91
N THR A 60 -1.20 -9.57 0.72
CA THR A 60 -1.20 -10.50 -0.41
C THR A 60 -1.51 -9.77 -1.72
N ASP A 61 -1.09 -10.33 -2.85
CA ASP A 61 -1.38 -9.77 -4.18
C ASP A 61 -2.88 -9.55 -4.40
N THR A 62 -3.73 -10.44 -3.87
CA THR A 62 -5.19 -10.31 -3.96
C THR A 62 -5.73 -9.14 -3.13
N GLU A 63 -5.18 -8.91 -1.94
CA GLU A 63 -5.55 -7.77 -1.11
C GLU A 63 -5.10 -6.45 -1.73
N LEU A 64 -3.89 -6.42 -2.30
CA LEU A 64 -3.39 -5.26 -3.06
C LEU A 64 -4.26 -4.97 -4.27
N ALA A 65 -4.59 -5.99 -5.08
CA ALA A 65 -5.45 -5.82 -6.26
C ALA A 65 -6.84 -5.30 -5.88
N ARG A 66 -7.44 -5.83 -4.80
CA ARG A 66 -8.74 -5.36 -4.30
C ARG A 66 -8.68 -3.91 -3.85
N GLU A 67 -7.62 -3.52 -3.14
CA GLU A 67 -7.45 -2.14 -2.66
C GLU A 67 -7.23 -1.15 -3.81
N ILE A 68 -6.44 -1.53 -4.81
CA ILE A 68 -6.26 -0.73 -6.03
C ILE A 68 -7.59 -0.56 -6.76
N LEU A 69 -8.37 -1.64 -6.93
CA LEU A 69 -9.68 -1.58 -7.56
C LEU A 69 -10.64 -0.66 -6.79
N ARG A 70 -10.74 -0.80 -5.47
CA ARG A 70 -11.57 0.05 -4.61
C ARG A 70 -11.22 1.53 -4.80
N ARG A 71 -9.92 1.87 -4.80
CA ARG A 71 -9.46 3.26 -5.05
C ARG A 71 -9.79 3.73 -6.44
N ALA A 72 -9.68 2.85 -7.42
CA ALA A 72 -10.01 3.16 -8.80
C ALA A 72 -11.51 3.44 -8.96
N GLU A 73 -12.38 2.68 -8.31
CA GLU A 73 -13.83 2.90 -8.28
C GLU A 73 -14.22 4.20 -7.57
N GLU A 74 -13.48 4.60 -6.54
CA GLU A 74 -13.69 5.87 -5.83
C GLU A 74 -13.21 7.08 -6.63
N SER A 75 -12.20 6.89 -7.49
CA SER A 75 -11.60 7.95 -8.31
C SER A 75 -12.59 8.49 -9.35
N GLU A 76 -12.85 9.79 -9.30
CA GLU A 76 -13.69 10.48 -10.30
C GLU A 76 -13.10 10.37 -11.71
N ARG A 77 -11.77 10.34 -11.84
CA ARG A 77 -11.06 10.24 -13.13
C ARG A 77 -11.25 8.90 -13.83
N MET A 78 -11.48 7.83 -13.08
CA MET A 78 -11.74 6.49 -13.63
C MET A 78 -13.17 6.34 -14.17
N ARG A 79 -14.08 7.27 -13.83
CA ARG A 79 -15.46 7.27 -14.32
C ARG A 79 -15.59 7.92 -15.69
N GLU A 80 -14.57 8.64 -16.13
CA GLU A 80 -14.52 9.23 -17.45
C GLU A 80 -14.06 8.20 -18.48
N PRO A 81 -14.67 8.16 -19.67
CA PRO A 81 -14.20 7.28 -20.73
C PRO A 81 -12.76 7.64 -21.08
N VAL A 82 -11.91 6.64 -21.34
CA VAL A 82 -10.48 6.86 -21.67
C VAL A 82 -10.32 7.83 -22.85
N SER A 83 -11.27 7.87 -23.76
CA SER A 83 -11.30 8.82 -24.89
C SER A 83 -11.34 10.29 -24.46
N THR A 84 -11.98 10.65 -23.34
CA THR A 84 -12.01 12.04 -22.85
C THR A 84 -10.73 12.43 -22.12
N LEU A 85 -9.91 11.46 -21.70
CA LEU A 85 -8.56 11.71 -21.16
C LEU A 85 -7.51 11.92 -22.28
N ALA A 86 -7.79 11.42 -23.49
CA ALA A 86 -6.90 11.55 -24.65
C ALA A 86 -6.97 12.93 -25.33
N ASP A 87 -8.02 13.71 -25.08
CA ASP A 87 -8.23 15.07 -25.61
C ASP A 87 -7.69 16.18 -24.68
N GLY A 88 -6.92 15.82 -23.65
CA GLY A 88 -6.13 16.79 -22.88
C GLY A 88 -5.08 17.48 -23.77
N PRO A 89 -4.58 18.67 -23.40
CA PRO A 89 -3.50 19.32 -24.14
C PRO A 89 -2.37 18.31 -24.32
N GLU A 90 -2.03 18.04 -25.59
CA GLU A 90 -1.04 17.08 -26.08
C GLU A 90 -0.24 16.44 -24.96
N GLY A 91 -0.59 15.18 -24.64
CA GLY A 91 -0.08 14.46 -23.47
C GLY A 91 1.37 14.80 -23.17
N GLU A 92 1.60 15.40 -21.98
CA GLU A 92 2.92 15.67 -21.47
C GLU A 92 3.71 14.37 -21.56
N VAL A 93 4.66 14.33 -22.49
CA VAL A 93 5.54 13.18 -22.69
C VAL A 93 6.37 13.08 -21.41
N ILE A 94 5.96 12.18 -20.51
CA ILE A 94 6.75 11.85 -19.33
C ILE A 94 8.00 11.16 -19.86
N GLU A 95 9.15 11.84 -19.80
CA GLU A 95 10.43 11.24 -20.15
C GLU A 95 10.58 9.92 -19.37
N ALA A 96 10.80 8.83 -20.10
CA ALA A 96 10.94 7.52 -19.48
C ALA A 96 12.11 7.56 -18.49
N ASP A 97 11.82 7.37 -17.20
CA ASP A 97 12.82 7.21 -16.17
C ASP A 97 13.75 6.04 -16.58
N GLU A 98 15.06 6.31 -16.64
CA GLU A 98 16.07 5.40 -17.16
C GLU A 98 16.06 4.01 -16.48
N ARG A 99 15.46 3.89 -15.29
CA ARG A 99 15.28 2.61 -14.58
C ARG A 99 14.26 1.68 -15.24
N PHE A 100 13.34 2.21 -16.05
CA PHE A 100 12.41 1.44 -16.88
C PHE A 100 12.89 1.32 -18.34
N SER A 101 14.00 1.98 -18.70
CA SER A 101 14.64 1.92 -20.02
C SER A 101 15.45 0.63 -20.23
N SER A 102 14.92 -0.51 -19.77
CA SER A 102 15.53 -1.80 -20.04
C SER A 102 14.74 -2.54 -21.12
N THR A 103 15.26 -2.42 -22.33
CA THR A 103 15.09 -3.34 -23.46
C THR A 103 13.74 -3.25 -24.19
N SER A 104 13.64 -2.26 -25.09
CA SER A 104 12.91 -2.48 -26.34
C SER A 104 13.64 -3.59 -27.11
N ARG A 105 13.37 -4.85 -26.73
CA ARG A 105 13.69 -5.99 -27.58
C ARG A 105 12.57 -6.01 -28.60
N ALA A 106 12.90 -5.66 -29.85
CA ALA A 106 12.01 -5.75 -30.99
C ALA A 106 11.13 -6.99 -30.83
N LEU A 107 9.83 -6.77 -30.57
CA LEU A 107 8.86 -7.86 -30.61
C LEU A 107 8.90 -8.39 -32.04
N PRO A 108 9.12 -9.69 -32.26
CA PRO A 108 8.93 -10.23 -33.60
C PRO A 108 7.49 -9.89 -34.01
N GLU A 109 7.33 -9.36 -35.22
CA GLU A 109 6.04 -9.08 -35.86
C GLU A 109 5.12 -10.30 -35.66
N LEU A 110 4.27 -10.25 -34.64
CA LEU A 110 3.24 -11.26 -34.43
C LEU A 110 2.21 -10.98 -35.51
N GLY A 111 2.38 -11.68 -36.64
CA GLY A 111 1.41 -11.67 -37.73
C GLY A 111 0.03 -11.98 -37.16
N TYR A 112 -0.85 -10.98 -37.21
CA TYR A 112 -2.25 -11.12 -36.87
C TYR A 112 -2.87 -12.13 -37.86
N VAL A 113 -3.06 -13.37 -37.42
CA VAL A 113 -3.85 -14.35 -38.16
C VAL A 113 -5.30 -14.10 -37.77
N ALA A 114 -5.98 -13.28 -38.57
CA ALA A 114 -7.44 -13.30 -38.58
C ALA A 114 -7.86 -14.72 -38.96
N GLY A 115 -8.41 -15.48 -38.01
CA GLY A 115 -9.17 -16.67 -38.34
C GLY A 115 -10.43 -16.19 -39.07
N THR A 116 -10.35 -16.03 -40.39
CA THR A 116 -11.54 -15.98 -41.23
C THR A 116 -12.06 -17.41 -41.30
N ASP A 117 -12.91 -17.76 -40.35
CA ASP A 117 -13.83 -18.87 -40.51
C ASP A 117 -14.90 -18.44 -41.53
N ASP A 118 -14.48 -18.33 -42.80
CA ASP A 118 -15.38 -18.23 -43.95
C ASP A 118 -15.71 -19.66 -44.39
N SER A 119 -16.59 -20.28 -43.63
CA SER A 119 -17.24 -21.53 -44.01
C SER A 119 -18.55 -21.21 -44.73
N GLU A 120 -18.48 -20.74 -45.98
CA GLU A 120 -19.60 -20.78 -46.93
C GLU A 120 -19.11 -21.12 -48.35
N GLU A 121 -19.24 -22.39 -48.75
CA GLU A 121 -19.53 -22.76 -50.14
C GLU A 121 -20.66 -23.80 -50.14
N GLU A 122 -21.89 -23.31 -50.18
CA GLU A 122 -23.05 -24.05 -50.66
C GLU A 122 -23.14 -23.83 -52.18
N LEU A 123 -22.75 -24.82 -53.00
CA LEU A 123 -23.12 -24.88 -54.43
C LEU A 123 -23.34 -26.34 -54.89
N ASP A 124 -24.54 -26.81 -54.59
CA ASP A 124 -25.51 -27.53 -55.43
C ASP A 124 -25.11 -28.04 -56.85
N ARG A 125 -25.55 -29.29 -57.11
CA ARG A 125 -25.80 -30.02 -58.39
C ARG A 125 -24.73 -31.03 -58.89
N GLU A 126 -25.09 -32.32 -58.87
CA GLU A 126 -25.75 -33.06 -59.97
C GLU A 126 -26.51 -34.29 -59.44
#